data_AF-A0A372LQE1-F1
#
_entry.id   AF-A0A372LQE1-F1
#
_cell.length_a   1.000
_cell.length_b   1.000
_cell.length_c   1.000
_cell.angle_alpha   90.00
_cell.angle_beta   90.00
_cell.angle_gamma   90.00
#
_symmetry.space_group_name_H-M   'P 1'
#
loop_
_entity.id
_entity.type
_entity.pdbx_description
1 polymer ?
#
loop_
_entity_poly.entity_id
_entity_poly.type
_entity_poly.pdbx_seq_one_letter_code
_entity_poly.pdbx_strand_id
1 'polypeptide(L)' 'MDEKMIFANNQKELDNKIEQIQQGYEDKYPDKNVEIEFLNPLADDIVFSKNHTTQMIIGIKTVGKE' A
#
# COMPACT_ATOMS: atom_id res chain seq x y z
N MET A 1 -24.41 -12.65 4.92
CA MET A 1 -24.53 -11.19 4.69
C MET A 1 -23.34 -10.46 5.32
N ASP A 2 -22.71 -11.07 6.33
CA ASP A 2 -21.63 -10.51 7.14
C ASP A 2 -20.26 -10.49 6.44
N GLU A 3 -19.94 -11.47 5.59
CA GLU A 3 -18.65 -11.52 4.87
C GLU A 3 -18.42 -10.33 3.94
N LYS A 4 -19.48 -9.84 3.28
CA LYS A 4 -19.40 -8.65 2.43
C LYS A 4 -19.15 -7.38 3.23
N MET A 5 -19.69 -7.30 4.45
CA MET A 5 -19.48 -6.16 5.35
C MET A 5 -18.06 -6.18 5.92
N ILE A 6 -17.55 -7.36 6.31
CA ILE A 6 -16.15 -7.53 6.75
C ILE A 6 -15.18 -7.14 5.63
N PHE A 7 -15.43 -7.59 4.40
CA PHE A 7 -14.59 -7.24 3.26
C PHE A 7 -14.56 -5.73 2.99
N ALA A 8 -15.73 -5.07 2.99
CA ALA A 8 -15.82 -3.63 2.79
C ALA A 8 -15.12 -2.83 3.91
N ASN A 9 -15.23 -3.29 5.16
CA ASN A 9 -14.54 -2.67 6.29
C ASN A 9 -13.02 -2.81 6.17
N ASN A 10 -12.54 -4.00 5.79
CA ASN A 10 -11.11 -4.25 5.59
C ASN A 10 -10.55 -3.39 4.44
N GLN A 11 -11.32 -3.24 3.35
CA GLN A 11 -10.92 -2.38 2.23
C GLN A 11 -10.82 -0.92 2.67
N LYS A 12 -11.83 -0.41 3.39
CA LYS A 12 -11.82 0.97 3.90
C LYS A 12 -10.66 1.22 4.87
N GLU A 13 -10.35 0.26 5.74
CA GLU A 13 -9.21 0.37 6.66
C GLU A 13 -7.87 0.39 5.89
N LEU A 14 -7.77 -0.41 4.82
CA LEU A 14 -6.60 -0.42 3.96
C LEU A 14 -6.42 0.92 3.23
N ASP A 15 -7.48 1.44 2.63
CA ASP A 15 -7.47 2.73 1.92
C ASP A 15 -7.04 3.86 2.85
N ASN A 16 -7.61 3.92 4.07
CA ASN A 16 -7.23 4.92 5.08
C ASN A 16 -5.74 4.83 5.46
N LYS A 17 -5.18 3.63 5.59
CA LYS A 17 -3.75 3.46 5.91
C LYS A 17 -2.86 3.93 4.77
N ILE A 18 -3.26 3.65 3.52
CA ILE A 18 -2.54 4.11 2.33
C ILE A 18 -2.53 5.64 2.28
N GLU A 19 -3.69 6.28 2.50
CA GLU A 19 -3.79 7.75 2.54
C GLU A 19 -2.91 8.37 3.63
N GLN A 20 -2.91 7.81 4.84
CA GLN A 20 -2.06 8.28 5.94
C GLN A 20 -0.57 8.18 5.61
N ILE A 21 -0.16 7.09 4.95
CA ILE A 21 1.21 6.92 4.49
C ILE A 21 1.54 7.98 3.45
N GLN A 22 0.67 8.18 2.46
CA GLN A 22 0.87 9.18 1.41
C GLN A 22 1.06 10.58 2.00
N GLN A 23 0.14 11.02 2.86
CA GLN A 23 0.20 12.31 3.53
C GLN A 23 1.48 12.47 4.35
N GLY A 24 1.88 11.43 5.09
CA GLY A 24 3.12 11.47 5.88
C GLY A 24 4.38 11.65 5.01
N TYR A 25 4.40 11.11 3.79
CA TYR A 25 5.49 11.33 2.84
C TYR A 25 5.40 12.70 2.16
N GLU A 26 4.20 13.20 1.85
CA GLU A 26 3.99 14.52 1.27
C GLU A 26 4.40 15.63 2.26
N ASP A 27 4.05 15.48 3.54
CA ASP A 27 4.46 16.40 4.61
C ASP A 27 5.97 16.40 4.82
N LYS A 28 6.61 15.23 4.69
CA LYS A 28 8.05 15.07 4.84
C LYS A 28 8.84 15.58 3.63
N TYR A 29 8.25 15.54 2.44
CA TYR A 29 8.88 15.94 1.17
C TYR A 29 7.96 16.90 0.39
N PRO A 30 7.73 18.12 0.91
CA PRO A 30 6.75 19.05 0.34
C PRO A 30 7.13 19.55 -1.07
N ASP A 31 8.39 19.39 -1.47
CA ASP A 31 8.96 19.72 -2.78
C ASP A 31 8.87 18.55 -3.79
N LYS A 32 8.32 17.40 -3.37
CA LYS A 32 8.20 16.20 -4.19
C LYS A 32 6.74 15.80 -4.33
N ASN A 33 6.46 15.04 -5.39
CA ASN A 33 5.20 14.31 -5.50
C ASN A 33 5.42 12.89 -4.95
N VAL A 34 4.42 12.36 -4.25
CA VAL A 34 4.44 11.00 -3.73
C VAL A 34 3.57 10.13 -4.62
N GLU A 35 4.17 9.07 -5.17
CA GLU A 35 3.47 8.09 -6.00
C GLU A 35 3.44 6.75 -5.27
N ILE A 36 2.24 6.15 -5.23
CA ILE A 36 2.02 4.82 -4.67
C ILE A 36 1.73 3.87 -5.83
N GLU A 37 2.54 2.81 -5.93
CA GLU A 37 2.40 1.79 -6.95
C GLU A 37 2.15 0.42 -6.32
N PHE A 38 1.21 -0.34 -6.89
CA PHE A 38 1.04 -1.74 -6.52
C PHE A 38 2.13 -2.56 -7.21
N LEU A 39 2.99 -3.17 -6.41
CA LEU A 39 4.06 -4.02 -6.92
C LEU A 39 3.53 -5.44 -7.07
N ASN A 40 3.73 -6.02 -8.24
CA ASN A 40 3.53 -7.44 -8.47
C ASN A 40 4.90 -8.13 -8.45
N PRO A 41 5.42 -8.49 -7.26
CA PRO A 41 6.69 -9.18 -7.17
C PRO A 41 6.62 -10.50 -7.94
N LEU A 42 7.72 -10.88 -8.60
CA LEU A 42 7.83 -12.24 -9.07
C LEU A 42 7.89 -13.15 -7.83
N ALA A 43 7.29 -14.34 -7.92
CA ALA A 43 7.19 -15.27 -6.78
C ALA A 43 8.57 -15.61 -6.16
N ASP A 44 9.64 -15.48 -6.95
CA ASP A 44 11.02 -15.78 -6.56
C ASP A 44 11.72 -14.61 -5.82
N ASP A 45 11.16 -13.39 -5.88
CA ASP A 45 11.72 -12.21 -5.19
C ASP A 45 11.31 -12.14 -3.71
N ILE A 46 10.40 -13.01 -3.27
CA ILE A 46 9.80 -12.96 -1.94
C ILE A 46 9.77 -14.32 -1.29
N VAL A 47 10.46 -14.43 -0.16
CA VAL A 47 10.41 -15.61 0.68
C VAL A 47 9.16 -15.54 1.55
N PHE A 48 8.09 -16.19 1.10
CA PHE A 48 6.89 -16.38 1.92
C PHE A 48 7.20 -17.33 3.08
N SER A 49 6.92 -16.90 4.32
CA SER A 49 6.96 -17.80 5.47
C SER A 49 5.93 -18.92 5.32
N LYS A 50 6.11 -20.07 5.98
CA LYS A 50 5.28 -21.29 5.85
C LYS A 50 3.76 -21.09 6.00
N ASN A 51 3.32 -19.98 6.57
CA ASN A 51 1.90 -19.64 6.63
C ASN A 51 1.50 -18.98 5.32
N HIS A 52 0.60 -19.62 4.57
CA HIS A 52 0.06 -19.08 3.32
C HIS A 52 -0.74 -17.80 3.62
N THR A 53 -0.05 -16.67 3.60
CA THR A 53 -0.65 -15.34 3.76
C THR A 53 -0.54 -14.64 2.42
N THR A 54 -1.68 -14.28 1.82
CA THR A 54 -1.71 -13.37 0.68
C THR A 54 -1.27 -12.00 1.16
N GLN A 55 -0.15 -11.50 0.63
CA GLN A 55 0.41 -10.20 0.98
C GLN A 55 0.28 -9.26 -0.21
N MET A 56 -0.16 -8.03 0.05
CA MET A 56 -0.15 -6.95 -0.93
C MET A 56 1.10 -6.11 -0.71
N ILE A 57 1.79 -5.78 -1.80
CA ILE A 57 3.02 -4.99 -1.74
C ILE A 57 2.80 -3.67 -2.45
N ILE A 58 3.17 -2.61 -1.75
CA ILE A 58 3.07 -1.24 -2.24
C ILE A 58 4.48 -0.63 -2.26
N GLY A 59 4.85 -0.06 -3.41
CA GLY A 59 6.02 0.77 -3.56
C GLY A 59 5.64 2.23 -3.37
N ILE A 60 6.45 2.97 -2.60
CA ILE A 60 6.28 4.41 -2.40
C ILE A 60 7.47 5.10 -3.04
N LYS A 61 7.21 5.98 -4.00
CA LYS A 61 8.24 6.75 -4.70
C LYS A 61 8.04 8.24 -4.43
N THR A 62 9.15 8.95 -4.24
CA THR A 62 9.15 10.41 -4.25
C THR A 62 9.75 10.89 -5.56
N VAL A 63 8.94 11.50 -6.42
CA VAL A 63 9.38 12.05 -7.71
C VAL A 63 9.49 13.59 -7.60
N GLY A 64 10.36 14.21 -8.39
CA GLY A 64 10.50 15.67 -8.36
C GLY A 64 9.19 16.36 -8.77
N LYS A 65 8.85 17.50 -8.14
CA LYS A 65 7.81 18.39 -8.67
C LYS A 65 8.34 19.05 -9.94
N GLU A 66 7.61 18.89 -11.05
CA GLU A 66 7.81 19.70 -12.25
C GLU A 66 7.53 21.18 -11.98
#